data_AF-A0A8X7Q6Z3-F1
#
_entry.id   AF-A0A8X7Q6Z3-F1
#
_cell.length_a   1.000
_cell.length_b   1.000
_cell.length_c   1.000
_cell.angle_alpha   90.00
_cell.angle_beta   90.00
_cell.angle_gamma   90.00
#
_symmetry.space_group_name_H-M   'P 1'
#
loop_
_entity.id
_entity.type
_entity.pdbx_description
1 polymer ?
#
loop_
_entity_poly.entity_id
_entity_poly.type
_entity_poly.pdbx_seq_one_letter_code
_entity_poly.pdbx_strand_id
1 'polypeptide(L)'
;MRLPEQSDRSDKEFINSIVKEVKKLLANIPIVEKPPREVTNQSRGIFFVPARRLDITHSEKPENWTWNSIYDGQSEADIEVAMLITVYWLHITGNFHTRKLTPGTKYEVVFILNLDDTAAGWEEPVTLKLKLEHRGGSQSIQERTLSLDDYIGDGNNWVDIQVGEFEAPPKSAAAKIFFSLHQYVDTDRKDGLVVKGVAIRPTARDQVTI
;
A
#
# COMPACT_ATOMS: atom_id res chain seq x y z
N MET A 1 -14.38 12.65 48.74
CA MET A 1 -15.13 11.56 48.07
C MET A 1 -14.10 10.72 47.32
N ARG A 2 -13.76 9.52 47.78
CA ARG A 2 -12.79 8.63 47.10
C ARG A 2 -13.56 7.69 46.17
N LEU A 3 -13.17 7.64 44.90
CA LEU A 3 -13.72 6.72 43.89
C LEU A 3 -13.30 5.28 44.22
N PRO A 4 -14.12 4.25 43.93
CA PRO A 4 -13.83 2.88 44.34
C PRO A 4 -12.84 2.20 43.38
N GLU A 5 -11.56 2.13 43.77
CA GLU A 5 -10.47 1.40 43.08
C GLU A 5 -10.72 -0.11 42.92
N GLN A 6 -11.71 -0.68 43.62
CA GLN A 6 -12.04 -2.10 43.54
C GLN A 6 -12.73 -2.48 42.22
N SER A 7 -13.51 -1.59 41.62
CA SER A 7 -14.22 -1.86 40.35
C SER A 7 -13.24 -1.98 39.18
N ASP A 8 -12.27 -1.07 39.09
CA ASP A 8 -11.26 -1.08 38.03
C ASP A 8 -10.31 -2.28 38.11
N ARG A 9 -10.10 -2.82 39.32
CA ARG A 9 -9.26 -4.00 39.52
C ARG A 9 -9.97 -5.27 39.04
N SER A 10 -11.27 -5.41 39.29
CA SER A 10 -12.05 -6.56 38.80
C SER A 10 -12.20 -6.57 37.28
N ASP A 11 -12.35 -5.39 36.65
CA ASP A 11 -12.50 -5.29 35.20
C ASP A 11 -11.19 -5.65 34.48
N LYS A 12 -10.04 -5.22 35.02
CA LYS A 12 -8.72 -5.62 34.51
C LYS A 12 -8.46 -7.11 34.65
N GLU A 13 -8.87 -7.71 35.75
CA GLU A 13 -8.75 -9.16 35.97
C GLU A 13 -9.61 -9.94 34.99
N PHE A 14 -10.85 -9.48 34.74
CA PHE A 14 -11.73 -10.07 33.75
C PHE A 14 -11.15 -9.97 32.33
N ILE A 15 -10.68 -8.79 31.91
CA ILE A 15 -10.04 -8.58 30.60
C ILE A 15 -8.81 -9.48 30.43
N ASN A 16 -7.94 -9.54 31.45
CA ASN A 16 -6.75 -10.38 31.42
C ASN A 16 -7.10 -11.87 31.32
N SER A 17 -8.19 -12.30 31.95
CA SER A 17 -8.70 -13.66 31.83
C SER A 17 -9.15 -13.97 30.40
N ILE A 18 -9.90 -13.08 29.77
CA ILE A 18 -10.35 -13.25 28.38
C ILE A 18 -9.16 -13.28 27.41
N VAL A 19 -8.21 -12.34 27.53
CA VAL A 19 -7.01 -12.30 26.68
C VAL A 19 -6.19 -13.59 26.79
N LYS A 20 -6.04 -14.13 28.00
CA LYS A 20 -5.31 -15.37 28.23
C LYS A 20 -5.98 -16.57 27.57
N GLU A 21 -7.31 -16.64 27.63
CA GLU A 21 -8.07 -17.74 27.03
C GLU A 21 -8.06 -17.65 25.50
N VAL A 22 -8.17 -16.45 24.93
CA VAL A 22 -8.00 -16.22 23.48
C VAL A 22 -6.62 -16.65 23.01
N LYS A 23 -5.54 -16.31 23.74
CA LYS A 23 -4.17 -16.75 23.40
C LYS A 23 -4.01 -18.27 23.41
N LYS A 24 -4.62 -18.97 24.38
CA LYS A 24 -4.61 -20.44 24.42
C LYS A 24 -5.39 -21.05 23.25
N LEU A 25 -6.53 -20.48 22.88
CA LEU A 25 -7.33 -20.95 21.76
C LEU A 25 -6.55 -20.80 20.44
N LEU A 26 -5.88 -19.66 20.23
CA LEU A 26 -5.04 -19.43 19.05
C LEU A 26 -3.85 -20.41 18.96
N ALA A 27 -3.22 -20.75 20.09
CA ALA A 27 -2.10 -21.69 20.12
C ALA A 27 -2.47 -23.14 19.75
N ASN A 28 -3.76 -23.49 19.85
CA ASN A 28 -4.26 -24.85 19.58
C ASN A 28 -4.87 -25.00 18.17
N ILE A 29 -4.91 -23.92 17.38
CA ILE A 29 -5.31 -24.00 15.97
C ILE A 29 -4.07 -24.45 15.17
N PRO A 30 -4.11 -25.59 14.47
CA PRO A 30 -3.00 -25.99 13.63
C PRO A 30 -2.78 -24.94 12.55
N ILE A 31 -1.63 -24.24 12.62
CA ILE A 31 -1.18 -23.32 11.58
C ILE A 31 -0.84 -24.18 10.37
N VAL A 32 -1.80 -24.33 9.46
CA VAL A 32 -1.52 -24.76 8.11
C VAL A 32 -0.83 -23.57 7.46
N GLU A 33 0.51 -23.58 7.41
CA GLU A 33 1.28 -22.67 6.56
C GLU A 33 0.81 -22.90 5.11
N LYS A 34 -0.17 -22.10 4.71
CA LYS A 34 -0.58 -22.05 3.33
C LYS A 34 0.49 -21.24 2.62
N PRO A 35 1.09 -21.75 1.52
CA PRO A 35 2.01 -20.96 0.74
C PRO A 35 1.34 -19.62 0.38
N PRO A 36 2.08 -18.51 0.28
CA PRO A 36 1.52 -17.19 0.04
C PRO A 36 0.55 -17.30 -1.13
N ARG A 37 -0.75 -17.16 -0.84
CA ARG A 37 -1.74 -17.08 -1.90
C ARG A 37 -1.39 -15.81 -2.65
N GLU A 38 -0.94 -15.92 -3.90
CA GLU A 38 -1.16 -14.83 -4.84
C GLU A 38 -2.68 -14.66 -4.90
N VAL A 39 -3.23 -13.80 -4.03
CA VAL A 39 -4.64 -13.40 -4.07
C VAL A 39 -4.78 -12.51 -5.29
N THR A 40 -4.84 -13.16 -6.43
CA THR A 40 -5.58 -12.61 -7.54
C THR A 40 -7.04 -12.71 -7.09
N ASN A 41 -7.61 -11.61 -6.59
CA ASN A 41 -9.06 -11.46 -6.50
C ASN A 41 -9.59 -11.39 -7.95
N GLN A 42 -9.49 -12.52 -8.67
CA GLN A 42 -9.80 -12.67 -10.09
C GLN A 42 -11.26 -12.32 -10.38
N SER A 43 -12.13 -12.34 -9.36
CA SER A 43 -13.53 -11.95 -9.47
C SER A 43 -13.78 -10.45 -9.60
N ARG A 44 -12.83 -9.58 -9.22
CA ARG A 44 -12.98 -8.10 -9.32
C ARG A 44 -12.02 -7.44 -10.30
N GLY A 45 -11.14 -8.22 -10.95
CA GLY A 45 -10.12 -7.67 -11.86
C GLY A 45 -9.11 -6.75 -11.16
N ILE A 46 -9.00 -6.81 -9.83
CA ILE A 46 -8.09 -5.99 -9.03
C ILE A 46 -6.77 -6.74 -8.86
N PHE A 47 -5.67 -6.04 -9.09
CA PHE A 47 -4.32 -6.53 -8.89
C PHE A 47 -3.60 -5.68 -7.86
N PHE A 48 -2.76 -6.32 -7.07
CA PHE A 48 -2.01 -5.67 -6.01
C PHE A 48 -0.52 -6.03 -6.13
N VAL A 49 0.34 -5.02 -6.08
CA VAL A 49 1.79 -5.15 -6.03
C VAL A 49 2.21 -4.77 -4.60
N PRO A 50 2.56 -5.74 -3.74
CA PRO A 50 2.96 -5.45 -2.35
C PRO A 50 4.25 -4.65 -2.30
N ALA A 51 4.47 -3.90 -1.21
CA ALA A 51 5.66 -3.07 -1.00
C ALA A 51 6.97 -3.82 -1.24
N ARG A 52 7.06 -5.10 -0.83
CA ARG A 52 8.23 -5.97 -1.07
C ARG A 52 8.58 -6.21 -2.54
N ARG A 53 7.67 -5.92 -3.46
CA ARG A 53 7.88 -6.03 -4.91
C ARG A 53 8.15 -4.68 -5.58
N LEU A 54 8.17 -3.61 -4.82
CA LEU A 54 8.58 -2.29 -5.27
C LEU A 54 10.09 -2.13 -5.10
N ASP A 55 10.66 -1.29 -5.94
CA ASP A 55 12.01 -0.77 -5.74
C ASP A 55 11.89 0.53 -4.97
N ILE A 56 12.43 0.54 -3.75
CA ILE A 56 12.36 1.67 -2.81
C ILE A 56 13.79 2.09 -2.52
N THR A 57 14.17 3.29 -2.97
CA THR A 57 15.50 3.84 -2.71
C THR A 57 15.81 3.82 -1.21
N HIS A 58 17.00 3.32 -0.87
CA HIS A 58 17.53 3.20 0.49
C HIS A 58 16.87 2.15 1.38
N SER A 59 15.93 1.33 0.86
CA SER A 59 15.25 0.31 1.67
C SER A 59 16.16 -0.83 2.16
N GLU A 60 17.37 -0.93 1.61
CA GLU A 60 18.42 -1.82 2.10
C GLU A 60 19.04 -1.36 3.42
N LYS A 61 18.82 -0.09 3.83
CA LYS A 61 19.39 0.52 5.02
C LYS A 61 18.36 0.55 6.16
N PRO A 62 18.55 -0.24 7.23
CA PRO A 62 17.62 -0.29 8.36
C PRO A 62 17.51 1.03 9.14
N GLU A 63 18.48 1.94 8.99
CA GLU A 63 18.40 3.30 9.52
C GLU A 63 17.44 4.21 8.75
N ASN A 64 17.12 3.87 7.49
CA ASN A 64 16.25 4.66 6.62
C ASN A 64 14.85 4.06 6.51
N TRP A 65 14.75 2.73 6.44
CA TRP A 65 13.48 2.02 6.31
C TRP A 65 13.44 0.79 7.22
N THR A 66 12.27 0.51 7.80
CA THR A 66 11.99 -0.77 8.45
C THR A 66 10.80 -1.45 7.79
N TRP A 67 10.68 -2.76 7.99
CA TRP A 67 9.61 -3.57 7.44
C TRP A 67 8.77 -4.14 8.58
N ASN A 68 7.46 -4.02 8.47
CA ASN A 68 6.53 -4.51 9.49
C ASN A 68 5.45 -5.37 8.84
N SER A 69 4.99 -6.40 9.55
CA SER A 69 3.88 -7.24 9.13
C SER A 69 2.57 -6.72 9.71
N ILE A 70 1.57 -6.52 8.86
CA ILE A 70 0.22 -6.12 9.26
C ILE A 70 -0.79 -7.11 8.69
N TYR A 71 -1.87 -7.34 9.42
CA TYR A 71 -2.98 -8.14 8.90
C TYR A 71 -3.79 -7.31 7.89
N ASP A 72 -3.89 -7.80 6.66
CA ASP A 72 -4.73 -7.19 5.63
C ASP A 72 -6.05 -7.97 5.49
N GLY A 73 -7.13 -7.36 5.99
CA GLY A 73 -8.46 -7.97 5.94
C GLY A 73 -8.99 -8.22 4.52
N GLN A 74 -8.45 -7.55 3.49
CA GLN A 74 -8.87 -7.79 2.10
C GLN A 74 -8.27 -9.06 1.50
N SER A 75 -7.02 -9.39 1.85
CA SER A 75 -6.35 -10.62 1.44
C SER A 75 -6.47 -11.76 2.45
N GLU A 76 -7.01 -11.48 3.65
CA GLU A 76 -7.08 -12.40 4.79
C GLU A 76 -5.71 -13.00 5.14
N ALA A 77 -4.67 -12.17 5.04
CA ALA A 77 -3.28 -12.58 5.25
C ALA A 77 -2.44 -11.45 5.83
N ASP A 78 -1.35 -11.82 6.48
CA ASP A 78 -0.31 -10.88 6.86
C ASP A 78 0.45 -10.41 5.62
N ILE A 79 0.65 -9.10 5.52
CA ILE A 79 1.44 -8.48 4.46
C ILE A 79 2.54 -7.62 5.08
N GLU A 80 3.67 -7.53 4.39
CA GLU A 80 4.75 -6.63 4.79
C GLU A 80 4.57 -5.24 4.18
N VAL A 81 4.68 -4.23 5.02
CA VAL A 81 4.70 -2.81 4.65
C VAL A 81 6.07 -2.21 4.93
N ALA A 82 6.48 -1.23 4.12
CA ALA A 82 7.71 -0.47 4.34
C ALA A 82 7.38 0.79 5.16
N MET A 83 8.09 1.01 6.24
CA MET A 83 7.94 2.18 7.11
C MET A 83 9.20 3.04 7.01
N LEU A 84 9.04 4.29 6.63
CA LEU A 84 10.12 5.26 6.50
C LEU A 84 10.54 5.75 7.88
N ILE A 85 11.79 5.51 8.25
CA ILE A 85 12.41 6.05 9.46
C ILE A 85 12.95 7.43 9.16
N THR A 86 13.84 7.56 8.17
CA THR A 86 14.35 8.86 7.74
C THR A 86 15.05 8.81 6.39
N VAL A 87 14.77 9.77 5.50
CA VAL A 87 15.54 10.04 4.26
C VAL A 87 15.49 11.52 3.93
N TYR A 88 16.35 11.99 3.02
CA TYR A 88 16.23 13.34 2.47
C TYR A 88 15.45 13.33 1.16
N TRP A 89 15.74 12.38 0.27
CA TRP A 89 15.01 12.16 -0.97
C TRP A 89 14.54 10.72 -1.07
N LEU A 90 13.54 10.47 -1.93
CA LEU A 90 13.07 9.13 -2.21
C LEU A 90 12.62 8.95 -3.65
N HIS A 91 12.69 7.71 -4.12
CA HIS A 91 12.09 7.25 -5.35
C HIS A 91 11.55 5.84 -5.12
N ILE A 92 10.25 5.68 -5.29
CA ILE A 92 9.57 4.39 -5.20
C ILE A 92 9.10 4.05 -6.61
N THR A 93 9.47 2.89 -7.11
CA THR A 93 9.07 2.43 -8.45
C THR A 93 8.52 1.04 -8.44
N GLY A 94 7.67 0.75 -9.42
CA GLY A 94 7.22 -0.58 -9.70
C GLY A 94 6.78 -0.72 -11.14
N ASN A 95 6.46 -1.96 -11.51
CA ASN A 95 5.98 -2.27 -12.83
C ASN A 95 4.98 -3.42 -12.81
N PHE A 96 4.14 -3.44 -13.83
CA PHE A 96 3.14 -4.49 -13.99
C PHE A 96 2.91 -4.78 -15.48
N HIS A 97 2.49 -6.00 -15.80
CA HIS A 97 2.30 -6.41 -17.18
C HIS A 97 0.82 -6.56 -17.51
N THR A 98 0.36 -5.88 -18.56
CA THR A 98 -1.08 -5.75 -18.84
C THR A 98 -1.73 -7.05 -19.32
N ARG A 99 -0.95 -8.10 -19.66
CA ARG A 99 -1.47 -9.43 -20.06
C ARG A 99 -2.41 -10.06 -19.03
N LYS A 100 -2.28 -9.67 -17.75
CA LYS A 100 -3.14 -10.16 -16.66
C LYS A 100 -4.47 -9.40 -16.58
N LEU A 101 -4.58 -8.22 -17.20
CA LEU A 101 -5.75 -7.35 -17.14
C LEU A 101 -6.81 -7.75 -18.17
N THR A 102 -8.04 -7.31 -17.95
CA THR A 102 -9.13 -7.43 -18.92
C THR A 102 -8.94 -6.39 -20.03
N PRO A 103 -8.76 -6.79 -21.30
CA PRO A 103 -8.59 -5.84 -22.40
C PRO A 103 -9.80 -4.93 -22.59
N GLY A 104 -9.55 -3.67 -22.99
CA GLY A 104 -10.59 -2.65 -23.20
C GLY A 104 -11.16 -2.04 -21.92
N THR A 105 -10.84 -2.60 -20.74
CA THR A 105 -11.24 -2.03 -19.46
C THR A 105 -10.30 -0.89 -19.07
N LYS A 106 -10.87 0.20 -18.55
CA LYS A 106 -10.10 1.31 -18.00
C LYS A 106 -9.64 1.01 -16.57
N TYR A 107 -8.34 1.10 -16.32
CA TYR A 107 -7.71 0.88 -15.03
C TYR A 107 -7.13 2.16 -14.47
N GLU A 108 -7.16 2.30 -13.15
CA GLU A 108 -6.33 3.25 -12.41
C GLU A 108 -5.19 2.53 -11.69
N VAL A 109 -4.08 3.25 -11.51
CA VAL A 109 -2.92 2.83 -10.72
C VAL A 109 -2.84 3.72 -9.49
N VAL A 110 -2.80 3.11 -8.30
CA VAL A 110 -2.95 3.80 -7.02
C VAL A 110 -1.90 3.30 -6.03
N PHE A 111 -1.09 4.21 -5.47
CA PHE A 111 -0.30 3.89 -4.28
C PHE A 111 -1.20 3.87 -3.05
N ILE A 112 -1.08 2.82 -2.24
CA ILE A 112 -1.76 2.72 -0.94
C ILE A 112 -0.75 3.08 0.14
N LEU A 113 -0.91 4.27 0.71
CA LEU A 113 0.02 4.89 1.65
C LEU A 113 -0.68 5.17 2.97
N ASN A 114 0.11 5.48 3.99
CA ASN A 114 -0.35 6.03 5.25
C ASN A 114 0.75 6.96 5.76
N LEU A 115 0.37 8.09 6.35
CA LEU A 115 1.28 9.04 6.98
C LEU A 115 0.84 9.19 8.43
N ASP A 116 1.77 8.89 9.35
CA ASP A 116 1.52 9.05 10.78
C ASP A 116 1.42 10.53 11.19
N ASP A 117 0.90 10.79 12.39
CA ASP A 117 0.61 12.14 12.89
C ASP A 117 1.88 12.92 13.24
N THR A 118 3.01 12.22 13.25
CA THR A 118 4.34 12.77 13.49
C THR A 118 5.18 12.91 12.22
N ALA A 119 4.63 12.54 11.06
CA ALA A 119 5.34 12.58 9.78
C ALA A 119 5.76 14.02 9.45
N ALA A 120 7.00 14.17 9.01
CA ALA A 120 7.58 15.47 8.67
C ALA A 120 8.27 15.45 7.30
N GLY A 121 8.51 16.63 6.72
CA GLY A 121 9.27 16.81 5.48
C GLY A 121 8.45 16.64 4.18
N TRP A 122 7.12 16.71 4.28
CA TRP A 122 6.18 16.47 3.16
C TRP A 122 5.55 17.74 2.59
N GLU A 123 6.07 18.91 2.96
CA GLU A 123 5.58 20.24 2.54
C GLU A 123 5.76 20.48 1.04
N GLU A 124 6.87 19.98 0.48
CA GLU A 124 7.10 19.99 -0.95
C GLU A 124 6.34 18.84 -1.63
N PRO A 125 5.75 19.06 -2.81
CA PRO A 125 4.97 18.04 -3.48
C PRO A 125 5.84 16.87 -3.97
N VAL A 126 5.26 15.68 -3.99
CA VAL A 126 5.83 14.52 -4.69
C VAL A 126 5.39 14.50 -6.14
N THR A 127 6.21 13.93 -7.01
CA THR A 127 5.86 13.67 -8.41
C THR A 127 5.46 12.21 -8.58
N LEU A 128 4.26 12.02 -9.14
CA LEU A 128 3.69 10.74 -9.51
C LEU A 128 3.77 10.58 -11.03
N LYS A 129 4.24 9.41 -11.49
CA LYS A 129 4.42 9.14 -12.92
C LYS A 129 3.87 7.78 -13.29
N LEU A 130 3.08 7.73 -14.35
CA LEU A 130 2.64 6.49 -15.00
C LEU A 130 3.17 6.48 -16.43
N LYS A 131 3.88 5.41 -16.79
CA LYS A 131 4.36 5.15 -18.15
C LYS A 131 3.78 3.83 -18.64
N LEU A 132 3.12 3.84 -19.79
CA LEU A 132 2.70 2.65 -20.52
C LEU A 132 3.64 2.44 -21.71
N GLU A 133 4.25 1.27 -21.81
CA GLU A 133 5.23 0.94 -22.85
C GLU A 133 4.80 -0.30 -23.64
N HIS A 134 4.55 -0.10 -24.94
CA HIS A 134 4.19 -1.16 -25.87
C HIS A 134 5.43 -1.85 -26.44
N ARG A 135 5.29 -3.11 -26.85
CA ARG A 135 6.38 -3.90 -27.47
C ARG A 135 7.00 -3.25 -28.71
N GLY A 136 6.24 -2.42 -29.43
CA GLY A 136 6.72 -1.67 -30.60
C GLY A 136 7.47 -0.37 -30.28
N GLY A 137 7.75 -0.09 -28.99
CA GLY A 137 8.48 1.11 -28.55
C GLY A 137 7.62 2.36 -28.37
N SER A 138 6.35 2.35 -28.77
CA SER A 138 5.40 3.42 -28.46
C SER A 138 5.18 3.51 -26.95
N GLN A 139 5.15 4.74 -26.43
CA GLN A 139 5.01 5.03 -25.00
C GLN A 139 3.99 6.15 -24.78
N SER A 140 3.21 6.02 -23.71
CA SER A 140 2.43 7.13 -23.15
C SER A 140 2.89 7.41 -21.72
N ILE A 141 2.94 8.69 -21.36
CA ILE A 141 3.42 9.16 -20.06
C ILE A 141 2.37 10.10 -19.48
N GLN A 142 2.04 9.89 -18.21
CA GLN A 142 1.27 10.79 -17.38
C GLN A 142 2.15 11.17 -16.18
N GLU A 143 2.15 12.44 -15.84
CA GLU A 143 2.90 12.98 -14.71
C GLU A 143 2.04 14.00 -13.99
N ARG A 144 2.03 13.96 -12.66
CA ARG A 144 1.29 14.88 -11.81
C ARG A 144 2.03 15.08 -10.49
N THR A 145 1.78 16.21 -9.84
CA THR A 145 2.29 16.50 -8.51
C THR A 145 1.17 16.42 -7.48
N LEU A 146 1.52 16.13 -6.23
CA LEU A 146 0.60 16.03 -5.10
C LEU A 146 1.33 16.34 -3.79
N SER A 147 0.73 17.15 -2.91
CA SER A 147 1.23 17.33 -1.55
C SER A 147 0.84 16.12 -0.70
N LEU A 148 1.81 15.48 -0.04
CA LEU A 148 1.51 14.40 0.92
C LEU A 148 1.19 14.95 2.32
N ASP A 149 1.54 16.22 2.59
CA ASP A 149 1.22 16.92 3.83
C ASP A 149 -0.30 16.91 4.13
N ASP A 150 -1.13 17.03 3.09
CA ASP A 150 -2.60 17.01 3.18
C ASP A 150 -3.17 15.68 3.71
N TYR A 151 -2.36 14.62 3.76
CA TYR A 151 -2.74 13.27 4.17
C TYR A 151 -2.15 12.84 5.51
N ILE A 152 -1.41 13.72 6.19
CA ILE A 152 -0.92 13.49 7.55
C ILE A 152 -2.12 13.42 8.50
N GLY A 153 -2.21 12.33 9.26
CA GLY A 153 -3.32 12.05 10.15
C GLY A 153 -2.91 11.09 11.25
N ASP A 154 -3.86 10.50 11.96
CA ASP A 154 -3.62 9.64 13.13
C ASP A 154 -2.86 8.31 12.86
N GLY A 155 -2.30 8.12 11.67
CA GLY A 155 -1.61 6.91 11.27
C GLY A 155 -2.51 5.68 11.10
N ASN A 156 -3.83 5.80 11.25
CA ASN A 156 -4.75 4.65 11.18
C ASN A 156 -5.46 4.51 9.83
N ASN A 157 -5.32 5.50 8.94
CA ASN A 157 -6.05 5.56 7.69
C ASN A 157 -5.14 5.37 6.48
N TRP A 158 -5.38 4.28 5.74
CA TRP A 158 -4.78 4.09 4.43
C TRP A 158 -5.40 5.07 3.43
N VAL A 159 -4.56 5.75 2.68
CA VAL A 159 -4.94 6.71 1.64
C VAL A 159 -4.57 6.18 0.25
N ASP A 160 -5.47 6.40 -0.69
CA ASP A 160 -5.34 6.02 -2.09
C ASP A 160 -4.78 7.21 -2.89
N ILE A 161 -3.49 7.15 -3.25
CA ILE A 161 -2.82 8.19 -4.06
C ILE A 161 -2.78 7.75 -5.53
N GLN A 162 -3.67 8.32 -6.34
CA GLN A 162 -3.79 7.98 -7.76
C GLN A 162 -2.61 8.51 -8.57
N VAL A 163 -1.92 7.60 -9.27
CA VAL A 163 -0.80 7.90 -10.17
C VAL A 163 -1.29 8.31 -11.55
N GLY A 164 -2.26 7.57 -12.09
CA GLY A 164 -2.82 7.81 -13.42
C GLY A 164 -3.73 6.66 -13.87
N GLU A 165 -4.27 6.80 -15.09
CA GLU A 165 -5.24 5.84 -15.64
C GLU A 165 -4.85 5.41 -17.06
N PHE A 166 -5.23 4.20 -17.45
CA PHE A 166 -5.02 3.70 -18.82
C PHE A 166 -6.08 2.68 -19.21
N GLU A 167 -6.32 2.54 -20.51
CA GLU A 167 -7.11 1.44 -21.03
C GLU A 167 -6.20 0.23 -21.28
N ALA A 168 -6.57 -0.94 -20.76
CA ALA A 168 -5.77 -2.14 -20.93
C ALA A 168 -5.76 -2.58 -22.41
N PRO A 169 -4.58 -2.70 -23.05
CA PRO A 169 -4.51 -3.06 -24.47
C PRO A 169 -4.95 -4.51 -24.73
N PRO A 170 -5.26 -4.87 -25.99
CA PRO A 170 -5.48 -6.26 -26.38
C PRO A 170 -4.35 -7.19 -25.92
N LYS A 171 -4.67 -8.43 -25.57
CA LYS A 171 -3.67 -9.42 -25.10
C LYS A 171 -2.53 -9.64 -26.11
N SER A 172 -2.82 -9.56 -27.41
CA SER A 172 -1.84 -9.65 -28.51
C SER A 172 -0.87 -8.47 -28.56
N ALA A 173 -1.24 -7.32 -28.00
CA ALA A 173 -0.48 -6.09 -27.93
C ALA A 173 -0.18 -5.68 -26.48
N ALA A 174 -0.03 -6.67 -25.59
CA ALA A 174 0.24 -6.46 -24.17
C ALA A 174 1.44 -5.50 -23.97
N ALA A 175 1.27 -4.61 -23.00
CA ALA A 175 2.21 -3.57 -22.65
C ALA A 175 2.76 -3.82 -21.24
N LYS A 176 3.82 -3.09 -20.90
CA LYS A 176 4.33 -2.99 -19.54
C LYS A 176 4.02 -1.59 -19.01
N ILE A 177 3.38 -1.52 -17.84
CA ILE A 177 3.26 -0.26 -17.12
C ILE A 177 4.40 -0.13 -16.12
N PHE A 178 4.87 1.10 -15.97
CA PHE A 178 5.79 1.52 -14.93
C PHE A 178 5.14 2.67 -14.17
N PHE A 179 5.24 2.64 -12.86
CA PHE A 179 4.70 3.68 -12.00
C PHE A 179 5.75 4.09 -10.98
N SER A 180 5.75 5.38 -10.63
CA SER A 180 6.63 5.89 -9.59
C SER A 180 6.02 7.02 -8.77
N LEU A 181 6.55 7.17 -7.57
CA LEU A 181 6.39 8.30 -6.65
C LEU A 181 7.80 8.74 -6.27
N HIS A 182 8.14 10.02 -6.46
CA HIS A 182 9.45 10.52 -6.08
C HIS A 182 9.43 11.96 -5.59
N GLN A 183 10.43 12.29 -4.78
CA GLN A 183 10.80 13.65 -4.46
C GLN A 183 12.32 13.69 -4.29
N TYR A 184 12.98 14.59 -5.03
CA TYR A 184 14.45 14.71 -5.04
C TYR A 184 14.96 15.91 -4.23
N VAL A 185 14.08 16.60 -3.50
CA VAL A 185 14.48 17.66 -2.56
C VAL A 185 15.31 17.01 -1.46
N ASP A 186 16.55 17.45 -1.30
CA ASP A 186 17.55 16.84 -0.41
C ASP A 186 17.87 17.72 0.82
N THR A 187 17.15 18.82 1.00
CA THR A 187 17.30 19.75 2.12
C THR A 187 16.45 19.36 3.33
N ASP A 188 15.28 18.79 3.08
CA ASP A 188 14.28 18.53 4.11
C ASP A 188 14.21 17.03 4.42
N ARG A 189 14.44 16.72 5.70
CA ARG A 189 14.42 15.36 6.22
C ARG A 189 12.98 14.88 6.32
N LYS A 190 12.73 13.67 5.80
CA LYS A 190 11.43 13.03 5.68
C LYS A 190 11.32 11.81 6.55
N ASP A 191 10.19 11.64 7.21
CA ASP A 191 9.88 10.48 8.03
C ASP A 191 8.36 10.19 8.04
N GLY A 192 7.96 9.08 8.65
CA GLY A 192 6.56 8.75 8.94
C GLY A 192 5.69 8.26 7.78
N LEU A 193 6.26 8.05 6.58
CA LEU A 193 5.56 7.42 5.46
C LEU A 193 5.54 5.90 5.60
N VAL A 194 4.35 5.29 5.48
CA VAL A 194 4.16 3.85 5.38
C VAL A 194 3.63 3.47 4.01
N VAL A 195 4.30 2.54 3.34
CA VAL A 195 3.96 2.05 2.00
C VAL A 195 3.41 0.64 2.11
N LYS A 196 2.13 0.46 1.79
CA LYS A 196 1.51 -0.86 1.69
C LYS A 196 1.78 -1.53 0.34
N GLY A 197 1.70 -0.76 -0.74
CA GLY A 197 1.94 -1.24 -2.10
C GLY A 197 1.18 -0.42 -3.13
N VAL A 198 0.92 -1.03 -4.29
CA VAL A 198 0.20 -0.41 -5.41
C VAL A 198 -0.96 -1.28 -5.85
N ALA A 199 -2.15 -0.70 -5.94
CA ALA A 199 -3.32 -1.31 -6.54
C ALA A 199 -3.46 -0.91 -8.01
N ILE A 200 -3.88 -1.86 -8.84
CA ILE A 200 -4.28 -1.67 -10.23
C ILE A 200 -5.70 -2.23 -10.34
N ARG A 201 -6.69 -1.34 -10.46
CA ARG A 201 -8.10 -1.72 -10.38
C ARG A 201 -8.93 -1.07 -11.49
N PRO A 202 -10.03 -1.71 -11.93
CA PRO A 202 -10.95 -1.10 -12.88
C PRO A 202 -11.54 0.19 -12.32
N THR A 203 -11.61 1.22 -13.15
CA THR A 203 -12.39 2.42 -12.82
C THR A 203 -13.88 2.13 -13.03
N ALA A 204 -14.75 2.67 -12.18
CA ALA A 204 -16.17 2.28 -12.10
C ALA A 204 -17.04 2.59 -13.34
N ARG A 205 -16.47 3.04 -14.47
CA ARG A 205 -17.24 3.44 -15.66
C ARG A 205 -17.75 2.28 -16.52
N ASP A 206 -17.29 1.05 -16.30
CA ASP A 206 -17.63 -0.10 -17.17
C ASP A 206 -18.64 -1.09 -16.55
N GLN A 207 -19.27 -0.77 -15.41
CA GLN A 207 -20.46 -1.51 -14.98
C GLN A 207 -21.70 -0.97 -15.71
N VAL A 208 -21.76 -1.18 -17.03
CA VAL A 208 -23.01 -1.05 -17.77
C VAL A 208 -23.84 -2.30 -17.43
N THR A 209 -24.82 -2.09 -16.54
CA THR A 209 -25.94 -3.01 -16.32
C THR A 209 -26.58 -3.33 -17.69
N ILE A 210 -26.57 -4.61 -18.07
CA ILE A 210 -27.46 -5.14 -19.12
C ILE A 210 -28.85 -5.32 -18.51
#